data_AF-A0A852K5Q3-F1
#
_entry.id   AF-A0A852K5Q3-F1
#
_cell.length_a   1.000
_cell.length_b   1.000
_cell.length_c   1.000
_cell.angle_alpha   90.00
_cell.angle_beta   90.00
_cell.angle_gamma   90.00
#
_symmetry.space_group_name_H-M   'P 1'
#
loop_
_entity.id
_entity.type
_entity.pdbx_description
1 polymer ?
#
loop_
_entity_poly.entity_id
_entity_poly.type
_entity_poly.pdbx_seq_one_letter_code
_entity_poly.pdbx_strand_id
1 'polypeptide(L)'
;VPQLGPQLPPRLTQQPWHLLYSTGRDGFSLRTLYRSGARPDSPALLLIRDTEAQAFGAFSATAIRSSSGFYGTGETFLFSFCPELKVFRWTGRNDFFVNGDVNLLMVGGG
;
A
#
# COMPACT_ATOMS: atom_id res chain seq x y z
N VAL A 1 12.63 5.62 1.46
CA VAL A 1 12.21 5.78 0.04
C VAL A 1 13.31 5.47 -0.97
N PRO A 2 14.58 5.91 -0.82
CA PRO A 2 15.61 5.69 -1.86
C PRO A 2 15.78 4.22 -2.26
N GLN A 3 15.71 3.30 -1.29
CA GLN A 3 15.80 1.86 -1.54
C GLN A 3 14.55 1.27 -2.22
N LEU A 4 13.36 1.87 -2.02
CA LEU A 4 12.10 1.42 -2.64
C LEU A 4 11.92 1.97 -4.05
N GLY A 5 12.51 3.12 -4.39
CA GLY A 5 12.40 3.76 -5.70
C GLY A 5 12.63 2.81 -6.89
N PRO A 6 13.72 2.01 -6.88
CA PRO A 6 14.00 1.02 -7.92
C PRO A 6 12.99 -0.14 -8.00
N GLN A 7 12.17 -0.34 -6.97
CA GLN A 7 11.20 -1.45 -6.89
C GLN A 7 9.82 -1.07 -7.41
N LEU A 8 9.55 0.24 -7.55
CA LEU A 8 8.32 0.76 -8.11
C LEU A 8 8.24 0.50 -9.62
N PRO A 9 7.02 0.40 -10.20
CA PRO A 9 6.86 0.37 -11.65
C PRO A 9 7.65 1.51 -12.33
N PRO A 10 8.33 1.25 -13.47
CA PRO A 10 9.19 2.25 -14.12
C PRO A 10 8.49 3.58 -14.43
N ARG A 11 7.18 3.55 -14.68
CA ARG A 11 6.36 4.75 -14.93
C ARG A 11 6.23 5.69 -13.72
N LEU A 12 6.55 5.21 -12.51
CA LEU A 12 6.42 5.94 -11.25
C LEU A 12 7.77 6.40 -10.67
N THR A 13 8.90 5.92 -11.19
CA THR A 13 10.23 6.19 -10.62
C THR A 13 10.61 7.68 -10.65
N GLN A 14 10.03 8.45 -11.58
CA GLN A 14 10.28 9.89 -11.75
C GLN A 14 9.11 10.76 -11.26
N GLN A 15 8.06 10.17 -10.69
CA GLN A 15 6.90 10.93 -10.22
C GLN A 15 7.08 11.35 -8.75
N PRO A 16 6.74 12.60 -8.39
CA PRO A 16 6.77 13.03 -7.00
C PRO A 16 5.69 12.29 -6.19
N TRP A 17 6.09 11.80 -5.03
CA TRP A 17 5.16 11.19 -4.07
C TRP A 17 4.67 12.24 -3.09
N HIS A 18 3.35 12.29 -2.89
CA HIS A 18 2.71 13.20 -1.95
C HIS A 18 2.11 12.44 -0.77
N LEU A 19 2.28 12.97 0.44
CA LEU A 19 1.69 12.39 1.64
C LEU A 19 0.18 12.64 1.69
N LEU A 20 -0.61 11.61 1.34
CA LEU A 20 -2.07 11.68 1.38
C LEU A 20 -2.62 11.51 2.80
N TYR A 21 -2.05 10.62 3.60
CA TYR A 21 -2.54 10.31 4.94
C TYR A 21 -1.40 9.91 5.88
N SER A 22 -1.45 10.34 7.15
CA SER A 22 -0.56 9.86 8.21
C SER A 22 -1.30 9.82 9.54
N THR A 23 -1.03 8.82 10.37
CA THR A 23 -1.75 8.66 11.65
C THR A 23 -1.45 9.77 12.65
N GLY A 24 -0.26 10.39 12.57
CA GLY A 24 0.10 11.55 13.39
C GLY A 24 -0.62 12.84 13.02
N ARG A 25 -1.10 12.99 11.77
CA ARG A 25 -1.81 14.19 11.28
C ARG A 25 -3.32 13.98 11.23
N ASP A 26 -3.75 12.81 10.75
CA ASP A 26 -5.13 12.55 10.31
C ASP A 26 -5.87 11.55 11.22
N GLY A 27 -5.22 11.05 12.26
CA GLY A 27 -5.75 10.07 13.20
C GLY A 27 -5.64 8.62 12.73
N PHE A 28 -6.31 7.70 13.44
CA PHE A 28 -6.18 6.25 13.21
C PHE A 28 -7.43 5.61 12.58
N SER A 29 -8.36 6.41 12.04
CA SER A 29 -9.61 5.88 11.50
C SER A 29 -9.46 5.42 10.05
N LEU A 30 -9.80 4.16 9.78
CA LEU A 30 -9.89 3.64 8.40
C LEU A 30 -10.87 4.44 7.55
N ARG A 31 -11.98 4.91 8.14
CA ARG A 31 -12.94 5.77 7.43
C ARG A 31 -12.30 7.06 6.93
N THR A 32 -11.40 7.67 7.70
CA THR A 32 -10.67 8.87 7.26
C THR A 32 -9.59 8.54 6.24
N LEU A 33 -8.91 7.39 6.37
CA LEU A 33 -7.95 6.90 5.39
C LEU A 33 -8.59 6.72 4.01
N TYR A 34 -9.74 6.05 3.93
CA TYR A 34 -10.47 5.85 2.67
C TYR A 34 -11.02 7.14 2.05
N ARG A 35 -11.13 8.21 2.85
CA ARG A 35 -11.58 9.53 2.40
C ARG A 35 -10.43 10.49 2.09
N SER A 36 -9.19 10.02 2.11
CA SER A 36 -7.98 10.84 1.85
C SER A 36 -7.86 11.43 0.43
N GLY A 37 -8.88 11.24 -0.42
CA GLY A 37 -9.00 11.96 -1.69
C GLY A 37 -8.18 11.37 -2.84
N ALA A 38 -7.65 10.15 -2.69
CA ALA A 38 -6.97 9.43 -3.77
C ALA A 38 -7.94 9.13 -4.93
N ARG A 39 -7.48 9.32 -6.16
CA ARG A 39 -8.24 8.88 -7.36
C ARG A 39 -8.23 7.36 -7.40
N PRO A 40 -9.32 6.67 -7.80
CA PRO A 40 -9.37 5.20 -7.80
C PRO A 40 -8.16 4.53 -8.48
N ASP A 41 -7.69 5.11 -9.59
CA ASP A 41 -6.58 4.58 -10.39
C ASP A 41 -5.19 5.12 -10.00
N SER A 42 -5.09 5.97 -8.96
CA SER A 42 -3.79 6.46 -8.49
C SER A 42 -3.09 5.39 -7.64
N PRO A 43 -1.81 5.09 -7.89
CA PRO A 43 -1.06 4.17 -7.06
C PRO A 43 -0.88 4.72 -5.64
N ALA A 44 -0.77 3.83 -4.66
CA ALA A 44 -0.59 4.19 -3.27
C ALA A 44 0.57 3.41 -2.65
N LEU A 45 1.36 4.09 -1.82
CA LEU A 45 2.41 3.48 -1.01
C LEU A 45 1.97 3.55 0.45
N LEU A 46 1.62 2.40 1.02
CA LEU A 46 1.33 2.24 2.43
C LEU A 46 2.64 1.92 3.16
N LEU A 47 3.05 2.79 4.06
CA LEU A 47 4.21 2.58 4.93
C LEU A 47 3.75 2.52 6.38
N ILE A 48 4.05 1.40 7.03
CA ILE A 48 3.73 1.14 8.43
C ILE A 48 5.05 1.10 9.20
N ARG A 49 5.07 1.79 10.33
CA ARG A 49 6.09 1.63 11.37
C ARG A 49 5.38 1.10 12.60
N ASP A 50 5.80 -0.07 13.07
CA ASP A 50 5.25 -0.66 14.29
C ASP A 50 5.90 -0.06 15.55
N THR A 51 5.46 -0.56 16.72
CA THR A 51 5.97 -0.14 18.03
C THR A 51 7.38 -0.64 18.33
N GLU A 52 7.88 -1.60 17.56
CA GLU A 52 9.24 -2.15 17.65
C GLU A 52 10.19 -1.52 16.61
N ALA A 53 9.78 -0.38 16.04
CA ALA A 53 10.50 0.38 15.02
C ALA A 53 10.77 -0.39 13.72
N GLN A 54 10.07 -1.49 13.46
CA GLN A 54 10.13 -2.17 12.18
C GLN A 54 9.31 -1.41 11.14
N ALA A 55 9.84 -1.33 9.93
CA ALA A 55 9.16 -0.70 8.81
C ALA A 55 8.79 -1.75 7.77
N PHE A 56 7.54 -1.74 7.34
CA PHE A 56 7.00 -2.61 6.30
C PHE A 56 5.79 -1.97 5.65
N GLY A 57 5.23 -2.61 4.64
CA GLY A 57 4.01 -2.12 4.03
C GLY A 57 3.75 -2.70 2.65
N ALA A 58 3.05 -1.92 1.84
CA ALA A 58 2.59 -2.34 0.53
C ALA A 58 2.68 -1.21 -0.49
N PHE A 59 3.06 -1.56 -1.71
CA PHE A 59 2.73 -0.77 -2.89
C PHE A 59 1.44 -1.33 -3.48
N SER A 60 0.44 -0.49 -3.67
CA SER A 60 -0.82 -0.81 -4.34
C SER A 60 -0.87 -0.08 -5.67
N ALA A 61 -1.15 -0.82 -6.74
CA ALA A 61 -1.28 -0.24 -8.08
C ALA A 61 -2.49 0.71 -8.23
N THR A 62 -3.44 0.64 -7.29
CA THR A 62 -4.65 1.47 -7.23
C THR A 62 -4.79 2.12 -5.86
N ALA A 63 -5.72 3.07 -5.71
CA ALA A 63 -5.93 3.73 -4.43
C ALA A 63 -6.46 2.75 -3.36
N ILE A 64 -6.05 3.00 -2.12
CA ILE A 64 -6.59 2.32 -0.95
C ILE A 64 -8.00 2.85 -0.70
N ARG A 65 -9.00 1.96 -0.81
CA ARG A 65 -10.41 2.31 -0.71
C ARG A 65 -11.20 1.16 -0.09
N SER A 66 -12.38 1.51 0.42
CA SER A 66 -13.38 0.50 0.77
C SER A 66 -13.93 -0.14 -0.51
N SER A 67 -14.10 -1.46 -0.51
CA SER A 67 -14.65 -2.24 -1.63
C SER A 67 -15.41 -3.46 -1.12
N SER A 68 -16.38 -3.95 -1.89
CA SER A 68 -17.11 -5.18 -1.57
C SER A 68 -16.31 -6.45 -1.89
N GLY A 69 -15.15 -6.33 -2.53
CA GLY A 69 -14.30 -7.46 -2.89
C GLY A 69 -12.88 -7.03 -3.18
N PHE A 70 -12.05 -8.01 -3.54
CA PHE A 70 -10.65 -7.76 -3.88
C PHE A 70 -10.51 -6.92 -5.14
N TYR A 71 -9.52 -6.04 -5.13
CA TYR A 71 -9.16 -5.19 -6.25
C TYR A 71 -7.65 -4.99 -6.34
N GLY A 72 -7.17 -4.47 -7.46
CA GLY A 72 -5.77 -4.19 -7.74
C GLY A 72 -5.27 -4.98 -8.94
N THR A 73 -3.95 -4.99 -9.13
CA THR A 73 -3.28 -5.71 -10.22
C THR A 73 -2.04 -6.43 -9.70
N GLY A 74 -1.44 -7.28 -10.54
CA GLY A 74 -0.18 -7.96 -10.24
C GLY A 74 1.04 -7.06 -10.01
N GLU A 75 0.92 -5.75 -10.23
CA GLU A 75 1.95 -4.78 -9.86
C GLU A 75 1.97 -4.49 -8.35
N THR A 76 0.91 -4.82 -7.62
CA THR A 76 0.86 -4.73 -6.16
C THR A 76 1.90 -5.66 -5.55
N PHE A 77 2.64 -5.17 -4.55
CA PHE A 77 3.64 -5.95 -3.83
C PHE A 77 3.72 -5.55 -2.36
N LEU A 78 4.15 -6.49 -1.53
CA LEU A 78 4.49 -6.22 -0.13
C LEU A 78 5.99 -5.97 0.01
N PHE A 79 6.38 -5.25 1.04
CA PHE A 79 7.79 -5.09 1.40
C PHE A 79 8.01 -5.06 2.90
N SER A 80 9.19 -5.45 3.33
CA SER A 80 9.69 -5.32 4.70
C SER A 80 11.11 -4.77 4.66
N PHE A 81 11.48 -3.95 5.64
CA PHE A 81 12.86 -3.47 5.83
C PHE A 81 13.66 -4.32 6.84
N CYS A 82 13.08 -5.41 7.37
CA CYS A 82 13.70 -6.26 8.38
C CYS A 82 14.04 -7.66 7.84
N PRO A 83 15.29 -8.15 7.97
CA PRO A 83 16.48 -7.44 8.46
C PRO A 83 17.06 -6.43 7.44
N GLU A 84 16.69 -6.58 6.18
CA GLU A 84 17.01 -5.69 5.06
C GLU A 84 15.79 -5.53 4.16
N LEU A 85 15.86 -4.66 3.14
CA LEU A 85 14.75 -4.48 2.21
C LEU A 85 14.48 -5.78 1.43
N LYS A 86 13.31 -6.38 1.67
CA LYS A 86 12.77 -7.49 0.91
C LYS A 86 11.45 -7.11 0.26
N VAL A 87 11.31 -7.44 -1.02
CA VAL A 87 10.10 -7.20 -1.82
C VAL A 87 9.45 -8.53 -2.17
N PHE A 88 8.16 -8.64 -1.89
CA PHE A 88 7.34 -9.82 -2.15
C PHE A 88 6.33 -9.47 -3.24
N ARG A 89 6.67 -9.84 -4.47
CA ARG A 89 5.83 -9.61 -5.65
C ARG A 89 4.75 -10.67 -5.77
N TRP A 90 3.73 -10.36 -6.55
CA TRP A 90 2.70 -11.31 -6.92
C TRP A 90 3.28 -12.58 -7.54
N THR A 91 2.74 -13.73 -7.13
CA THR A 91 3.21 -15.06 -7.53
C THR A 91 2.41 -15.66 -8.69
N GLY A 92 1.32 -15.02 -9.13
CA GLY A 92 0.41 -15.59 -10.12
C GLY A 92 -0.63 -16.57 -9.57
N ARG A 93 -0.68 -16.82 -8.24
CA ARG A 93 -1.55 -17.84 -7.65
C ARG A 93 -3.02 -17.43 -7.53
N ASN A 94 -3.30 -16.18 -7.21
CA ASN A 94 -4.64 -15.61 -7.08
C ASN A 94 -4.60 -14.09 -7.31
N ASP A 95 -5.75 -13.46 -7.49
CA ASP A 95 -5.88 -12.01 -7.72
C ASP A 95 -6.36 -11.24 -6.49
N PHE A 96 -6.08 -11.76 -5.28
CA PHE A 96 -6.57 -11.21 -4.02
C PHE A 96 -5.61 -10.14 -3.46
N PHE A 97 -5.43 -9.06 -4.21
CA PHE A 97 -4.41 -8.05 -3.92
C PHE A 97 -4.75 -7.14 -2.75
N VAL A 98 -5.85 -6.39 -2.81
CA VAL A 98 -6.26 -5.46 -1.74
C VAL A 98 -7.75 -5.61 -1.48
N ASN A 99 -8.14 -5.60 -0.22
CA ASN A 99 -9.53 -5.52 0.18
C ASN A 99 -9.64 -4.60 1.40
N GLY A 100 -10.71 -3.83 1.51
CA GLY A 100 -10.91 -2.94 2.63
C GLY A 100 -12.39 -2.73 2.89
N ASP A 101 -12.77 -2.74 4.15
CA ASP A 101 -14.09 -2.35 4.63
C ASP A 101 -13.95 -1.39 5.83
N VAL A 102 -15.07 -1.05 6.46
CA VAL A 102 -15.10 -0.12 7.61
C VAL A 102 -14.29 -0.61 8.83
N ASN A 103 -14.00 -1.90 8.93
CA ASN A 103 -13.35 -2.56 10.05
C ASN A 103 -11.90 -2.98 9.73
N LEU A 104 -11.57 -3.26 8.46
CA LEU A 104 -10.25 -3.76 8.09
C LEU A 104 -9.72 -3.16 6.79
N LEU A 105 -8.39 -3.16 6.67
CA LEU A 105 -7.66 -3.04 5.42
C LEU A 105 -6.73 -4.25 5.30
N MET A 106 -6.79 -4.95 4.17
CA MET A 106 -6.02 -6.15 3.89
C MET A 106 -5.28 -6.02 2.56
N VAL A 107 -4.04 -6.51 2.54
CA VAL A 107 -3.22 -6.61 1.33
C VAL A 107 -2.62 -8.01 1.26
N GLY A 108 -2.92 -8.75 0.19
CA GLY A 108 -2.50 -10.14 -0.03
C GLY A 108 -3.38 -11.13 0.73
N GLY A 109 -4.52 -11.50 0.16
CA GLY A 109 -5.44 -12.50 0.70
C GLY A 109 -5.33 -13.88 0.02
N GLY A 110 -6.15 -14.82 0.52
CA GLY A 110 -6.22 -16.21 0.04
C GLY A 110 -5.45 -17.19 0.89
#